data_AF-A0A6S7F1K8-F1
#
_entry.id   AF-A0A6S7F1K8-F1
#
_cell.length_a   1.000
_cell.length_b   1.000
_cell.length_c   1.000
_cell.angle_alpha   90.00
_cell.angle_beta   90.00
_cell.angle_gamma   90.00
#
_symmetry.space_group_name_H-M   'P 1'
#
loop_
_entity.id
_entity.type
_entity.pdbx_description
1 polymer ?
#
loop_
_entity_poly.entity_id
_entity_poly.type
_entity_poly.pdbx_seq_one_letter_code
_entity_poly.pdbx_strand_id
1 'polypeptide(L)'
;MNAPALRPRIVIHYCTQCQWLLRAGWMAQELLSTFSTDLGEVVLQPGTGGIFQVTYNGDLIWDRKSDGGFPSAKELKQRVRDRLDPARTLGHIDGHTAGPLTAPDA
;
A
#
# COMPACT_ATOMS: atom_id res chain seq x y z
N MET A 1 6.19 -29.61 10.73
CA MET A 1 6.50 -28.80 9.54
C MET A 1 5.40 -27.74 9.46
N ASN A 2 5.74 -26.49 9.74
CA ASN A 2 4.75 -25.40 9.76
C ASN A 2 4.43 -25.02 8.30
N ALA A 3 3.16 -24.98 7.92
CA ALA A 3 2.78 -24.52 6.58
C ALA A 3 3.33 -23.09 6.40
N PRO A 4 3.91 -22.74 5.23
CA PRO A 4 4.33 -21.36 5.00
C PRO A 4 3.11 -20.46 5.15
N ALA A 5 3.16 -19.52 6.08
CA ALA A 5 2.15 -18.47 6.16
C ALA A 5 2.05 -17.81 4.79
N LEU A 6 0.85 -17.80 4.21
CA LEU A 6 0.60 -17.23 2.89
C LEU A 6 0.88 -15.73 2.96
N ARG A 7 2.03 -15.31 2.43
CA ARG A 7 2.41 -13.90 2.37
C ARG A 7 1.51 -13.18 1.38
N PRO A 8 1.11 -11.92 1.63
CA PRO A 8 0.11 -11.26 0.81
C PRO A 8 0.58 -11.01 -0.63
N ARG A 9 -0.38 -11.14 -1.55
CA ARG A 9 -0.28 -10.77 -2.95
C ARG A 9 -0.87 -9.39 -3.15
N ILE A 10 -0.06 -8.43 -3.59
CA ILE A 10 -0.54 -7.11 -3.97
C ILE A 10 -0.65 -7.05 -5.50
N VAL A 11 -1.75 -6.51 -6.03
CA VAL A 11 -1.89 -6.26 -7.48
C VAL A 11 -2.13 -4.79 -7.72
N ILE A 12 -1.32 -4.19 -8.58
CA ILE A 12 -1.53 -2.84 -9.12
C ILE A 12 -2.03 -3.00 -10.57
N HIS A 13 -3.34 -2.82 -10.77
CA HIS A 13 -3.98 -2.86 -12.08
C HIS A 13 -3.95 -1.47 -12.69
N TYR A 14 -3.19 -1.28 -13.77
CA TYR A 14 -2.91 0.05 -14.33
C TYR A 14 -3.25 0.16 -15.82
N CYS A 15 -3.73 1.33 -16.22
CA CYS A 15 -3.97 1.67 -17.62
C CYS A 15 -2.67 1.82 -18.42
N THR A 16 -2.46 0.97 -19.42
CA THR A 16 -1.29 1.05 -20.31
C THR A 16 -1.38 2.22 -21.29
N GLN A 17 -2.57 2.46 -21.86
CA GLN A 17 -2.84 3.58 -22.78
C GLN A 17 -2.61 4.95 -22.14
N CYS A 18 -2.71 5.02 -20.81
CA CYS A 18 -2.55 6.23 -20.04
C CYS A 18 -1.09 6.51 -19.61
N GLN A 19 -0.15 5.65 -20.02
CA GLN A 19 1.27 5.74 -19.65
C GLN A 19 1.52 5.69 -18.13
N TRP A 20 0.71 4.93 -17.38
CA TRP A 20 0.83 4.84 -15.92
C TRP A 20 1.76 3.73 -15.42
N LEU A 21 2.46 3.03 -16.32
CA LEU A 21 3.43 1.98 -15.96
C LEU A 21 4.49 2.49 -14.97
N LEU A 22 5.09 3.65 -15.23
CA LEU A 22 6.16 4.18 -14.36
C LEU A 22 5.65 4.48 -12.95
N ARG A 23 4.44 5.02 -12.83
CA ARG A 23 3.80 5.27 -11.54
C ARG A 23 3.52 3.96 -10.80
N ALA A 24 2.94 2.98 -11.50
CA ALA A 24 2.64 1.67 -10.93
C ALA A 24 3.93 0.94 -10.48
N GLY A 25 4.97 0.97 -11.32
CA GLY A 25 6.27 0.37 -11.03
C GLY A 25 7.00 1.04 -9.86
N TRP A 26 6.92 2.37 -9.74
CA TRP A 26 7.46 3.07 -8.57
C TRP A 26 6.71 2.68 -7.29
N MET A 27 5.38 2.64 -7.30
CA MET A 27 4.61 2.20 -6.13
C MET A 27 4.89 0.75 -5.73
N ALA A 28 5.12 -0.13 -6.72
CA ALA A 28 5.54 -1.50 -6.43
C ALA A 28 6.90 -1.55 -5.71
N GLN A 29 7.87 -0.74 -6.17
CA GLN A 29 9.18 -0.62 -5.52
C GLN A 29 9.06 -0.07 -4.09
N GLU A 30 8.20 0.94 -3.87
CA GLU A 30 7.94 1.49 -2.54
C GLU A 30 7.39 0.44 -1.57
N LEU A 31 6.51 -0.44 -2.04
CA LEU A 31 5.95 -1.53 -1.22
C LEU A 31 7.00 -2.61 -0.93
N LEU A 32 7.71 -3.07 -1.96
CA LEU A 32 8.74 -4.10 -1.82
C LEU A 32 9.93 -3.64 -0.96
N SER A 33 10.31 -2.35 -1.04
CA SER A 33 11.37 -1.79 -0.19
C SER A 33 10.95 -1.67 1.28
N THR A 34 9.66 -1.39 1.54
CA THR A 34 9.13 -1.19 2.90
C THR A 34 8.83 -2.51 3.62
N PHE A 35 8.20 -3.45 2.91
CA PHE A 35 7.70 -4.69 3.50
C PHE A 35 8.55 -5.91 3.18
N SER A 36 9.47 -5.83 2.21
CA SER A 36 10.46 -6.87 1.91
C SER A 36 9.85 -8.28 1.89
N THR A 37 10.34 -9.19 2.73
CA THR A 37 9.90 -10.59 2.81
C THR A 37 8.54 -10.79 3.46
N ASP A 38 7.87 -9.73 3.94
CA ASP A 38 6.53 -9.84 4.50
C ASP A 38 5.46 -9.93 3.39
N LEU A 39 5.77 -9.43 2.19
CA LEU A 39 4.94 -9.62 0.99
C LEU A 39 5.34 -10.90 0.25
N GLY A 40 4.36 -11.53 -0.38
CA GLY A 40 4.59 -12.66 -1.27
C GLY A 40 5.02 -12.16 -2.65
N GLU A 41 4.25 -11.22 -3.18
CA GLU A 41 4.51 -10.61 -4.49
C GLU A 41 3.80 -9.26 -4.63
N VAL A 42 4.33 -8.42 -5.52
CA VAL A 42 3.64 -7.25 -6.04
C VAL A 42 3.55 -7.38 -7.56
N VAL A 43 2.33 -7.50 -8.07
CA VAL A 43 2.04 -7.75 -9.48
C VAL A 43 1.65 -6.45 -10.16
N LEU A 44 2.30 -6.15 -11.29
CA LEU A 44 1.88 -5.10 -12.22
C LEU A 44 0.95 -5.74 -13.27
N GLN A 45 -0.34 -5.47 -13.18
CA GLN A 45 -1.34 -6.01 -14.10
C GLN A 45 -1.72 -4.95 -15.15
N PRO A 46 -1.44 -5.18 -16.45
CA PRO A 46 -1.87 -4.28 -17.52
C PRO A 46 -3.40 -4.25 -17.67
N GLY A 47 -3.96 -3.06 -17.88
CA GLY A 47 -5.37 -2.82 -18.16
C GLY A 47 -5.59 -1.62 -19.08
N THR A 48 -6.86 -1.26 -19.28
CA THR A 48 -7.28 -0.14 -20.17
C THR A 48 -8.36 0.71 -19.48
N GLY A 49 -8.88 1.74 -20.16
CA GLY A 49 -10.04 2.50 -19.67
C GLY A 49 -9.78 3.38 -18.45
N GLY A 50 -8.54 3.87 -18.28
CA GLY A 50 -8.18 4.72 -17.15
C GLY A 50 -8.26 4.02 -15.80
N ILE A 51 -8.08 2.69 -15.77
CA ILE A 51 -8.01 1.91 -14.54
C ILE A 51 -6.72 2.19 -13.77
N PHE A 52 -6.88 2.41 -12.47
CA PHE A 52 -5.78 2.37 -11.52
C PHE A 52 -6.34 1.89 -10.18
N GLN A 53 -6.16 0.60 -9.91
CA GLN A 53 -6.65 -0.05 -8.70
C GLN A 53 -5.52 -0.82 -8.03
N VAL A 54 -5.54 -0.85 -6.70
CA VAL A 54 -4.63 -1.69 -5.91
C VAL A 54 -5.46 -2.64 -5.08
N THR A 55 -5.08 -3.92 -5.11
CA THR A 55 -5.73 -4.96 -4.29
C THR A 55 -4.74 -5.65 -3.37
N TYR A 56 -5.21 -6.10 -2.21
CA TYR A 56 -4.50 -6.91 -1.23
C TYR A 56 -5.21 -8.26 -1.16
N ASN A 57 -4.57 -9.34 -1.61
CA ASN A 57 -5.19 -10.68 -1.70
C ASN A 57 -6.55 -10.69 -2.44
N GLY A 58 -6.73 -9.79 -3.41
CA GLY A 58 -7.99 -9.62 -4.15
C GLY A 58 -8.93 -8.56 -3.57
N ASP A 59 -8.76 -8.15 -2.31
CA ASP A 59 -9.57 -7.10 -1.70
C ASP A 59 -9.09 -5.72 -2.16
N LEU A 60 -10.02 -4.89 -2.63
CA LEU A 60 -9.70 -3.54 -3.10
C LEU A 60 -9.21 -2.66 -1.94
N ILE A 61 -8.01 -2.09 -2.09
CA ILE A 61 -7.41 -1.18 -1.11
C ILE A 61 -7.22 0.23 -1.65
N TRP A 62 -7.33 0.43 -2.97
CA TRP A 62 -7.34 1.73 -3.62
C TRP A 62 -8.03 1.65 -4.97
N ASP A 63 -8.87 2.62 -5.30
CA ASP A 63 -9.37 2.84 -6.65
C ASP A 63 -9.32 4.34 -6.98
N ARG A 64 -8.65 4.66 -8.10
CA ARG A 64 -8.51 6.04 -8.58
C ARG A 64 -9.82 6.80 -8.70
N LYS A 65 -10.92 6.14 -9.06
CA LYS A 65 -12.21 6.80 -9.23
C LYS A 65 -12.86 7.17 -7.89
N SER A 66 -12.84 6.26 -6.91
CA SER A 66 -13.48 6.47 -5.60
C SER A 66 -12.59 7.20 -4.61
N ASP A 67 -11.27 7.00 -4.66
CA ASP A 67 -10.29 7.58 -3.73
C ASP A 67 -9.70 8.92 -4.25
N GLY A 68 -10.22 9.47 -5.34
CA GLY A 68 -9.86 10.84 -5.78
C GLY A 68 -8.48 10.97 -6.42
N GLY A 69 -8.04 9.97 -7.19
CA GLY A 69 -6.78 10.02 -7.94
C GLY A 69 -5.79 8.93 -7.56
N PHE A 70 -4.50 9.23 -7.59
CA PHE A 70 -3.47 8.26 -7.28
C PHE A 70 -3.07 8.37 -5.81
N PRO A 71 -2.73 7.25 -5.14
CA PRO A 71 -2.28 7.33 -3.76
C PRO A 71 -0.92 8.01 -3.70
N SER A 72 -0.63 8.68 -2.58
CA SER A 72 0.75 8.90 -2.17
C SER A 72 1.39 7.57 -1.72
N ALA A 73 2.72 7.50 -1.77
CA ALA A 73 3.44 6.33 -1.23
C ALA A 73 3.12 6.10 0.26
N LYS A 74 2.93 7.18 1.01
CA LYS A 74 2.56 7.14 2.44
C LYS A 74 1.23 6.41 2.64
N GLU A 75 0.17 6.86 1.98
CA GLU A 75 -1.17 6.29 2.12
C GLU A 75 -1.20 4.82 1.70
N LEU A 76 -0.52 4.49 0.59
CA LEU A 76 -0.49 3.11 0.11
C LEU A 76 0.22 2.18 1.10
N LYS A 77 1.35 2.59 1.67
CA LYS A 77 2.06 1.82 2.69
C LYS A 77 1.21 1.67 3.95
N GLN A 78 0.54 2.73 4.39
CA GLN A 78 -0.37 2.65 5.56
C GLN A 78 -1.49 1.63 5.32
N ARG A 79 -2.21 1.71 4.19
CA ARG A 79 -3.30 0.75 3.88
C ARG A 79 -2.84 -0.71 3.77
N VAL A 80 -1.59 -0.95 3.35
CA VAL A 80 -0.99 -2.28 3.34
C VAL A 80 -0.60 -2.72 4.75
N ARG A 81 0.04 -1.86 5.55
CA ARG A 81 0.37 -2.12 6.97
C ARG A 81 -0.86 -2.45 7.78
N ASP A 82 -1.92 -1.67 7.65
CA ASP A 82 -3.17 -1.85 8.40
C ASP A 82 -3.83 -3.22 8.14
N ARG A 83 -3.48 -3.90 7.03
CA ARG A 83 -3.94 -5.27 6.73
C ARG A 83 -2.91 -6.34 7.06
N LEU A 84 -1.62 -6.05 6.92
CA LEU A 84 -0.52 -6.98 7.12
C LEU A 84 -0.16 -7.14 8.60
N ASP A 85 0.07 -6.02 9.28
CA ASP A 85 0.46 -5.93 10.69
C ASP A 85 0.06 -4.54 11.23
N PRO A 86 -1.18 -4.41 11.78
CA PRO A 86 -1.70 -3.13 12.26
C PRO A 86 -0.86 -2.49 13.38
N ALA A 87 -0.10 -3.29 14.13
CA ALA A 87 0.71 -2.82 15.25
C ALA A 87 2.10 -2.31 14.82
N ARG A 88 2.53 -2.60 13.59
CA ARG A 88 3.84 -2.19 13.07
C ARG A 88 3.90 -0.68 12.86
N THR A 89 4.91 -0.04 13.45
CA THR A 89 5.26 1.34 13.11
C THR A 89 6.00 1.41 11.76
N LEU A 90 5.64 2.37 10.93
CA LEU A 90 6.34 2.71 9.68
C LEU A 90 7.30 3.91 9.86
N GLY A 91 7.65 4.26 11.11
CA GLY A 91 8.52 5.38 11.42
C GLY A 91 7.92 6.72 10.97
N HIS A 92 8.70 7.53 10.24
CA HIS A 92 8.28 8.87 9.78
C HIS A 92 7.02 8.86 8.89
N ILE A 93 6.65 7.71 8.33
CA ILE A 93 5.43 7.53 7.54
C ILE A 93 4.18 7.64 8.43
N ASP A 94 4.23 7.24 9.71
CA ASP A 94 3.09 7.42 10.62
C ASP A 94 2.98 8.86 11.15
N GLY A 95 3.96 9.71 10.83
CA GLY A 95 4.10 11.06 11.38
C GLY A 95 4.57 11.06 12.84
N HIS A 96 4.98 12.24 13.33
CA HIS A 96 5.00 12.47 14.77
C HIS A 96 3.55 12.49 15.23
N THR A 97 3.01 11.34 15.65
CA THR A 97 1.82 11.37 16.49
C THR A 97 2.25 12.15 17.73
N ALA A 98 1.69 13.35 17.91
CA ALA A 98 1.85 14.07 19.16
C ALA A 98 1.49 13.07 20.27
N GLY A 99 2.46 12.79 21.15
CA GLY A 99 2.18 12.01 22.34
C GLY A 99 0.97 12.61 23.08
N PRO A 100 0.27 11.84 23.91
CA PRO A 100 -0.92 12.33 24.61
C PRO A 100 -0.59 13.69 25.24
N LEU A 101 -1.43 14.70 25.03
CA LEU A 101 -1.35 15.94 25.80
C LEU A 101 -1.48 15.54 27.27
N THR A 102 -0.36 15.51 27.99
CA THR A 102 -0.38 15.52 29.44
C THR A 102 -1.03 16.83 29.85
N ALA A 103 -2.19 16.75 30.50
CA ALA A 103 -2.81 17.90 31.12
C ALA A 103 -1.78 18.58 32.05
N PRO A 104 -1.69 19.92 32.07
CA PRO A 104 -0.85 20.59 33.04
C PRO A 104 -1.37 20.30 34.44
N ASP A 105 -0.47 19.86 35.32
CA ASP A 105 -0.73 19.69 36.74
C ASP A 105 -1.22 21.02 37.35
N ALA A 106 -2.29 20.94 38.13
CA ALA A 106 -2.89 22.04 38.87
C ALA A 106 -2.11 22.38 40.14
#